data_AF-A0A4S2IWX6-F1
#
_entry.id   AF-A0A4S2IWX6-F1
#
_cell.length_a   1.000
_cell.length_b   1.000
_cell.length_c   1.000
_cell.angle_alpha   90.00
_cell.angle_beta   90.00
_cell.angle_gamma   90.00
#
_symmetry.space_group_name_H-M   'P 1'
#
loop_
_entity.id
_entity.type
_entity.pdbx_description
1 polymer ?
#
loop_
_entity_poly.entity_id
_entity_poly.type
_entity_poly.pdbx_seq_one_letter_code
_entity_poly.pdbx_strand_id
1 'polypeptide(L)'
;MTHYTGAVPATQRITDWRVQGACAGLDPERWFPKPGNAIAVKAAKSICHGCPSMLQCASSAFTRREEAGVWGGLSEGQRTAIRKKYTLRQLENPALLEKAVYEALHFELNPLQTLRDVWEENTMPLPGGHIGWRGASASFSFHGIPITPKQISFFLDRGSKATGNVRRSPECPVVECIHPRHLMDTEERRQRVAAERAARAVTDQLAA
;
A
#
# COMPACT_ATOMS: atom_id res chain seq x y z
N MET A 1 1.95 45.86 53.13
CA MET A 1 2.91 45.62 52.03
C MET A 1 2.80 44.16 51.62
N THR A 2 2.00 43.88 50.59
CA THR A 2 1.84 42.52 50.05
C THR A 2 2.99 42.23 49.10
N HIS A 3 3.94 41.39 49.53
CA HIS A 3 5.03 40.91 48.68
C HIS A 3 4.47 39.91 47.67
N TYR A 4 4.25 40.36 46.44
CA TYR A 4 4.00 39.46 45.31
C TYR A 4 5.35 38.91 44.82
N THR A 5 5.72 37.72 45.28
CA THR A 5 6.82 36.93 44.69
C THR A 5 6.32 36.29 43.40
N GLY A 6 6.41 37.05 42.30
CA GLY A 6 6.07 36.61 40.96
C GLY A 6 7.06 35.58 40.42
N ALA A 7 7.01 34.35 40.92
CA ALA A 7 7.58 33.21 40.19
C ALA A 7 6.59 32.82 39.09
N VAL A 8 6.82 33.33 37.88
CA VAL A 8 6.13 32.81 36.69
C VAL A 8 6.57 31.35 36.55
N PRO A 9 5.65 30.36 36.63
CA PRO A 9 6.03 28.98 36.38
C PRO A 9 6.61 28.94 34.97
N ALA A 10 7.83 28.42 34.82
CA ALA A 10 8.43 28.22 33.51
C ALA A 10 7.56 27.21 32.76
N THR A 11 6.54 27.69 32.05
CA THR A 11 5.81 26.91 31.07
C THR A 11 6.87 26.43 30.10
N GLN A 12 7.15 25.13 30.16
CA GLN A 12 8.06 24.44 29.26
C GLN A 12 7.66 24.84 27.85
N ARG A 13 8.44 25.72 27.21
CA ARG A 13 8.16 26.16 25.85
C ARG A 13 8.20 24.90 25.00
N ILE A 14 7.04 24.49 24.49
CA ILE A 14 6.96 23.41 23.51
C ILE A 14 7.90 23.82 22.38
N THR A 15 9.02 23.12 22.24
CA THR A 15 10.00 23.40 21.20
C THR A 15 9.31 23.27 19.84
N ASP A 16 9.42 24.30 19.00
CA ASP A 16 8.82 24.29 17.66
C ASP A 16 9.30 23.04 16.91
N TRP A 17 8.37 22.18 16.50
CA TRP A 17 8.69 20.94 15.82
C TRP A 17 9.58 21.13 14.58
N ARG A 18 9.53 22.31 13.96
CA ARG A 18 10.37 22.65 12.81
C ARG A 18 11.87 22.54 13.12
N VAL A 19 12.26 22.81 14.37
CA VAL A 19 13.67 22.71 14.79
C VAL A 19 14.15 21.27 14.94
N GLN A 20 13.23 20.30 15.03
CA GLN A 20 13.53 18.86 15.13
C GLN A 20 13.50 18.18 13.75
N GLY A 21 13.17 18.91 12.68
CA GLY A 21 13.11 18.37 11.34
C GLY A 21 14.48 17.90 10.86
N ALA A 22 14.57 16.70 10.28
CA ALA A 22 15.80 16.22 9.65
C ALA A 22 16.28 17.10 8.47
N CYS A 23 15.40 17.98 7.97
CA CYS A 23 15.72 19.00 6.97
C CYS A 23 16.39 20.25 7.54
N ALA A 24 16.39 20.44 8.86
CA ALA A 24 16.92 21.65 9.48
C ALA A 24 18.42 21.80 9.17
N GLY A 25 18.81 22.97 8.66
CA GLY A 25 20.19 23.28 8.28
C GLY A 25 20.61 22.81 6.89
N LEU A 26 19.71 22.17 6.12
CA LEU A 26 19.95 21.81 4.73
C LEU A 26 19.38 22.89 3.79
N ASP A 27 19.87 22.91 2.54
CA ASP A 27 19.41 23.83 1.50
C ASP A 27 17.89 23.63 1.21
N PRO A 28 17.04 24.66 1.43
CA PRO A 28 15.60 24.57 1.19
C PRO A 28 15.23 24.15 -0.24
N GLU A 29 16.01 24.54 -1.25
CA GLU A 29 15.76 24.22 -2.66
C GLU A 29 15.68 22.71 -2.91
N ARG A 30 16.31 21.90 -2.05
CA ARG A 30 16.25 20.44 -2.13
C ARG A 30 14.82 19.89 -1.98
N TRP A 31 13.93 20.60 -1.27
CA TRP A 31 12.52 20.23 -1.14
C TRP A 31 11.63 20.81 -2.24
N PHE A 32 12.16 21.64 -3.13
CA PHE A 32 11.43 22.25 -4.25
C PHE A 32 12.05 21.86 -5.60
N PRO A 33 12.13 20.55 -5.94
CA PRO A 33 12.73 20.11 -7.17
C PRO A 33 11.94 20.58 -8.40
N LYS A 34 12.64 20.86 -9.50
CA LYS A 34 12.01 21.21 -10.78
C LYS A 34 11.01 20.12 -11.23
N PRO A 35 9.89 20.51 -11.87
CA PRO A 35 8.95 19.56 -12.44
C PRO A 35 9.64 18.50 -13.31
N GLY A 36 9.28 17.23 -13.11
CA GLY A 36 9.86 16.09 -13.84
C GLY A 36 11.16 15.54 -13.26
N ASN A 37 11.81 16.20 -12.30
CA ASN A 37 13.01 15.67 -11.64
C ASN A 37 12.66 14.66 -10.53
N ALA A 38 12.29 13.45 -10.95
CA ALA A 38 11.91 12.36 -10.03
C ALA A 38 13.04 11.95 -9.08
N ILE A 39 14.31 12.06 -9.52
CA ILE A 39 15.49 11.72 -8.70
C ILE A 39 15.61 12.69 -7.52
N ALA A 40 15.48 14.00 -7.77
CA ALA A 40 15.54 15.00 -6.71
C ALA A 40 14.35 14.89 -5.74
N VAL A 41 13.14 14.61 -6.25
CA VAL A 41 11.97 14.31 -5.40
C VAL A 41 12.25 13.11 -4.50
N LYS A 42 12.77 12.00 -5.05
CA LYS A 42 13.11 10.81 -4.27
C LYS A 42 14.17 11.10 -3.20
N ALA A 43 15.19 11.87 -3.54
CA ALA A 43 16.25 12.27 -2.62
C ALA A 43 15.77 13.19 -1.48
N ALA A 44 14.78 14.05 -1.72
CA ALA A 44 14.16 14.86 -0.67
C ALA A 44 13.30 13.99 0.26
N LYS A 45 12.50 13.09 -0.32
CA LYS A 45 11.62 12.18 0.43
C LYS A 45 12.40 11.22 1.34
N SER A 46 13.55 10.71 0.89
CA SER A 46 14.38 9.84 1.72
C SER A 46 14.88 10.51 3.00
N ILE A 47 15.08 11.83 3.01
CA ILE A 47 15.43 12.59 4.23
C ILE A 47 14.22 12.70 5.15
N CYS A 48 13.02 12.82 4.60
CA CYS A 48 11.79 12.88 5.38
C CYS A 48 11.45 11.53 6.04
N HIS A 49 11.81 10.41 5.43
CA HIS A 49 11.55 9.07 5.98
C HIS A 49 12.42 8.84 7.23
N GLY A 50 11.78 8.85 8.41
CA GLY A 50 12.46 8.79 9.71
C GLY A 50 12.61 10.14 10.41
N CYS A 51 12.15 11.24 9.80
CA CYS A 51 12.09 12.54 10.46
C CYS A 51 11.04 12.52 11.60
N PRO A 52 11.40 12.90 12.84
CA PRO A 52 10.48 12.85 13.98
C PRO A 52 9.27 13.78 13.81
N SER A 53 9.42 14.83 13.00
CA SER A 53 8.37 15.82 12.74
C SER A 53 7.60 15.57 11.43
N MET A 54 7.72 14.39 10.82
CA MET A 54 7.13 14.08 9.51
C MET A 54 5.61 14.32 9.48
N LEU A 55 4.87 13.79 10.46
CA LEU A 55 3.41 13.93 10.52
C LEU A 55 2.96 15.38 10.81
N GLN A 56 3.66 16.09 11.69
CA GLN A 56 3.40 17.50 11.98
C GLN A 56 3.67 18.38 10.75
N CYS A 57 4.72 18.06 9.99
CA CYS A 57 5.04 18.70 8.72
C CYS A 57 3.96 18.46 7.66
N ALA A 58 3.50 17.21 7.51
CA ALA A 58 2.39 16.87 6.60
C ALA A 58 1.11 17.61 6.99
N SER A 59 0.75 17.62 8.27
CA SER A 59 -0.39 18.38 8.81
C SER A 59 -0.29 19.85 8.43
N SER A 60 0.84 20.49 8.73
CA SER A 60 1.07 21.91 8.43
C SER A 60 0.98 22.21 6.94
N ALA A 61 1.47 21.32 6.08
CA ALA A 61 1.38 21.49 4.63
C ALA A 61 -0.08 21.41 4.13
N PHE A 62 -0.92 20.55 4.71
CA PHE A 62 -2.36 20.53 4.39
C PHE A 62 -3.07 21.78 4.90
N THR A 63 -2.81 22.22 6.14
CA THR A 63 -3.42 23.42 6.72
C THR A 63 -3.06 24.68 5.92
N ARG A 64 -1.79 24.82 5.52
CA ARG A 64 -1.30 25.95 4.71
C ARG A 64 -1.59 25.81 3.21
N ARG A 65 -2.17 24.68 2.80
CA ARG A 65 -2.46 24.36 1.39
C ARG A 65 -1.21 24.44 0.50
N GLU A 66 -0.09 23.94 0.98
CA GLU A 66 1.17 23.95 0.22
C GLU A 66 1.02 23.15 -1.08
N GLU A 67 1.18 23.86 -2.19
CA GLU A 67 1.00 23.33 -3.54
C GLU A 67 2.29 22.74 -4.09
N ALA A 68 3.43 23.36 -3.80
CA ALA A 68 4.74 23.01 -4.32
C ALA A 68 5.61 22.24 -3.32
N GLY A 69 6.57 21.47 -3.84
CA GLY A 69 7.63 20.82 -3.08
C GLY A 69 7.23 19.55 -2.32
N VAL A 70 8.19 19.00 -1.58
CA VAL A 70 8.06 17.81 -0.73
C VAL A 70 7.82 18.23 0.72
N TRP A 71 6.75 17.74 1.34
CA TRP A 71 6.38 18.08 2.71
C TRP A 71 5.96 16.85 3.49
N GLY A 72 6.54 16.62 4.67
CA GLY A 72 6.21 15.46 5.51
C GLY A 72 6.36 14.13 4.77
N GLY A 73 7.36 14.03 3.89
CA GLY A 73 7.57 12.87 3.02
C GLY A 73 6.67 12.80 1.80
N LEU A 74 5.66 13.66 1.63
CA LEU A 74 4.73 13.63 0.50
C LEU A 74 5.17 14.55 -0.63
N SER A 75 5.10 14.07 -1.88
CA SER A 75 5.20 14.89 -3.08
C SER A 75 3.92 15.71 -3.32
N GLU A 76 4.00 16.69 -4.21
CA GLU A 76 2.84 17.49 -4.67
C GLU A 76 1.70 16.60 -5.19
N GLY A 77 2.05 15.58 -5.98
CA GLY A 77 1.11 14.61 -6.54
C GLY A 77 0.42 13.78 -5.45
N GLN A 78 1.17 13.29 -4.46
CA GLN A 78 0.60 12.54 -3.33
C GLN A 78 -0.33 13.42 -2.49
N ARG A 79 0.05 14.66 -2.17
CA ARG A 79 -0.83 15.60 -1.46
C ARG A 79 -2.10 15.90 -2.25
N THR A 80 -1.99 16.05 -3.56
CA THR A 80 -3.14 16.26 -4.45
C THR A 80 -4.08 15.06 -4.47
N ALA A 81 -3.55 13.82 -4.50
CA ALA A 81 -4.36 12.61 -4.40
C ALA A 81 -5.11 12.53 -3.06
N ILE A 82 -4.46 12.87 -1.95
CA ILE A 82 -5.08 12.91 -0.62
C ILE A 82 -6.21 13.96 -0.57
N ARG A 83 -5.98 15.17 -1.10
CA ARG A 83 -6.99 16.25 -1.17
C ARG A 83 -8.22 15.90 -2.02
N LYS A 84 -8.10 14.96 -2.97
CA LYS A 84 -9.25 14.45 -3.74
C LYS A 84 -10.10 13.47 -2.92
N LYS A 85 -9.51 12.78 -1.94
CA LYS A 85 -10.18 11.76 -1.11
C LYS A 85 -10.75 12.32 0.19
N TYR A 86 -10.12 13.37 0.74
CA TYR A 86 -10.46 13.94 2.04
C TYR A 86 -10.54 15.46 2.00
N THR A 87 -11.47 16.02 2.76
CA THR A 87 -11.52 17.46 3.04
C THR A 87 -10.43 17.87 4.04
N LEU A 88 -10.02 19.14 4.01
CA LEU A 88 -9.00 19.64 4.97
C LEU A 88 -9.43 19.46 6.43
N ARG A 89 -10.72 19.70 6.74
CA ARG A 89 -11.29 19.48 8.07
C ARG A 89 -11.17 18.02 8.53
N GLN A 90 -11.32 17.06 7.62
CA GLN A 90 -11.13 15.65 7.95
C GLN A 90 -9.66 15.36 8.29
N LEU A 91 -8.72 15.98 7.56
CA LEU A 91 -7.27 15.82 7.79
C LEU A 91 -6.77 16.51 9.08
N GLU A 92 -7.60 17.28 9.78
CA GLU A 92 -7.30 17.77 11.13
C GLU A 92 -7.38 16.64 12.18
N ASN A 93 -8.07 15.54 11.88
CA ASN A 93 -8.06 14.35 12.73
C ASN A 93 -6.69 13.64 12.61
N PRO A 94 -5.90 13.56 13.70
CA PRO A 94 -4.55 12.98 13.66
C PRO A 94 -4.52 11.53 13.15
N ALA A 95 -5.47 10.69 13.56
CA ALA A 95 -5.51 9.29 13.15
C ALA A 95 -5.82 9.13 11.66
N LEU A 96 -6.69 9.99 11.12
CA LEU A 96 -6.99 9.98 9.68
C LEU A 96 -5.83 10.53 8.86
N LEU A 97 -5.20 11.61 9.33
CA LEU A 97 -4.00 12.16 8.69
C LEU A 97 -2.89 11.10 8.64
N GLU A 98 -2.58 10.49 9.78
CA GLU A 98 -1.57 9.45 9.91
C GLU A 98 -1.85 8.30 8.94
N LYS A 99 -3.08 7.78 8.94
CA LYS A 99 -3.52 6.76 7.98
C LYS A 99 -3.33 7.21 6.53
N ALA A 100 -3.79 8.40 6.15
CA ALA A 100 -3.72 8.90 4.78
C ALA A 100 -2.26 9.10 4.31
N VAL A 101 -1.39 9.59 5.20
CA VAL A 101 0.05 9.74 4.94
C VAL A 101 0.69 8.37 4.74
N TYR A 102 0.48 7.41 5.63
CA TYR A 102 1.05 6.08 5.49
C TYR A 102 0.52 5.33 4.27
N GLU A 103 -0.78 5.44 3.95
CA GLU A 103 -1.34 4.89 2.71
C GLU A 103 -0.63 5.47 1.47
N ALA A 104 -0.36 6.78 1.46
CA ALA A 104 0.31 7.44 0.33
C ALA A 104 1.81 7.10 0.24
N LEU A 105 2.47 6.82 1.37
CA LEU A 105 3.89 6.49 1.46
C LEU A 105 4.18 4.98 1.48
N HIS A 106 3.15 4.14 1.42
CA HIS A 106 3.27 2.70 1.68
C HIS A 106 4.38 2.03 0.85
N PHE A 107 4.47 2.31 -0.45
CA PHE A 107 5.52 1.75 -1.33
C PHE A 107 6.94 2.22 -1.01
N GLU A 108 7.08 3.34 -0.30
CA GLU A 108 8.36 3.99 -0.05
C GLU A 108 8.88 3.72 1.36
N LEU A 109 7.97 3.60 2.33
CA LEU A 109 8.28 3.20 3.71
C LEU A 109 8.33 1.69 3.87
N ASN A 110 7.65 0.95 2.99
CA ASN A 110 7.69 -0.50 2.97
C ASN A 110 8.21 -1.01 1.61
N PRO A 111 9.48 -0.70 1.25
CA PRO A 111 10.07 -1.12 -0.02
C PRO A 111 10.24 -2.64 -0.14
N LEU A 112 9.99 -3.38 0.96
CA LEU A 112 10.22 -4.81 1.12
C LEU A 112 8.96 -5.64 1.32
N GLN A 113 7.73 -5.13 1.17
CA GLN A 113 6.64 -6.08 0.94
C GLN A 113 6.72 -6.54 -0.52
N THR A 114 7.47 -7.62 -0.77
CA THR A 114 7.32 -8.36 -2.03
C THR A 114 5.97 -9.08 -2.01
N LEU A 115 5.48 -9.54 -3.16
CA LEU A 115 4.30 -10.43 -3.19
C LEU A 115 4.49 -11.67 -2.32
N ARG A 116 5.74 -12.11 -2.12
CA ARG A 116 6.09 -13.24 -1.26
C ARG A 116 5.93 -12.90 0.22
N ASP A 117 6.37 -11.74 0.68
CA ASP A 117 6.20 -11.34 2.07
C ASP A 117 4.71 -11.18 2.41
N VAL A 118 3.95 -10.55 1.51
CA VAL A 118 2.48 -10.44 1.64
C VAL A 118 1.83 -11.82 1.71
N TRP A 119 2.30 -12.79 0.93
CA TRP A 119 1.81 -14.16 0.97
C TRP A 119 2.14 -14.87 2.30
N GLU A 120 3.38 -14.77 2.76
CA GLU A 120 3.85 -15.46 3.97
C GLU A 120 3.17 -14.91 5.24
N GLU A 121 2.96 -13.60 5.32
CA GLU A 121 2.27 -12.96 6.45
C GLU A 121 0.78 -13.35 6.52
N ASN A 122 0.13 -13.47 5.36
CA ASN A 122 -1.34 -13.53 5.27
C ASN A 122 -1.89 -14.92 4.91
N THR A 123 -1.07 -15.96 4.83
CA THR A 123 -1.57 -17.33 4.57
C THR A 123 -1.62 -18.19 5.82
N MET A 124 -2.56 -19.14 5.85
CA MET A 124 -2.67 -20.14 6.90
C MET A 124 -2.93 -21.53 6.31
N PRO A 125 -2.37 -22.60 6.89
CA PRO A 125 -2.68 -23.95 6.47
C PRO A 125 -4.13 -24.30 6.81
N LEU A 126 -4.78 -25.04 5.91
CA LEU A 126 -6.09 -25.65 6.10
C LEU A 126 -5.96 -27.19 6.03
N PRO A 127 -6.91 -27.95 6.61
CA PRO A 127 -6.90 -29.41 6.55
C PRO A 127 -6.80 -29.91 5.11
N GLY A 128 -6.14 -31.05 4.89
CA GLY A 128 -6.01 -31.67 3.56
C GLY A 128 -5.01 -31.00 2.61
N GLY A 129 -4.09 -30.17 3.13
CA GLY A 129 -3.07 -29.49 2.31
C GLY A 129 -3.60 -28.26 1.56
N HIS A 130 -4.74 -27.71 2.00
CA HIS A 130 -5.29 -26.48 1.47
C HIS A 130 -4.64 -25.25 2.13
N ILE A 131 -4.77 -24.08 1.51
CA ILE A 131 -4.27 -22.81 2.04
C ILE A 131 -5.41 -21.80 2.10
N GLY A 132 -5.57 -21.17 3.25
CA GLY A 132 -6.51 -20.08 3.52
C GLY A 132 -5.80 -18.73 3.62
N TRP A 133 -6.59 -17.66 3.58
CA TRP A 133 -6.12 -16.28 3.73
C TRP A 133 -6.54 -15.71 5.09
N ARG A 134 -5.63 -15.01 5.77
CA ARG A 134 -5.88 -14.28 7.01
C ARG A 134 -6.29 -12.84 6.70
N GLY A 135 -7.34 -12.35 7.36
CA GLY A 135 -7.82 -10.98 7.19
C GLY A 135 -8.80 -10.80 6.03
N ALA A 136 -9.00 -9.55 5.60
CA ALA A 136 -9.99 -9.22 4.57
C ALA A 136 -9.58 -9.82 3.22
N SER A 137 -10.50 -10.59 2.61
CA SER A 137 -10.34 -11.14 1.25
C SER A 137 -10.48 -10.09 0.14
N ALA A 138 -10.73 -8.83 0.51
CA ALA A 138 -10.86 -7.72 -0.42
C ALA A 138 -9.50 -7.41 -1.06
N SER A 139 -9.50 -7.11 -2.36
CA SER A 139 -8.29 -6.74 -3.11
C SER A 139 -7.47 -5.69 -2.38
N PHE A 140 -6.15 -5.87 -2.31
CA PHE A 140 -5.21 -4.88 -1.81
C PHE A 140 -4.40 -4.31 -2.98
N SER A 141 -3.81 -3.13 -2.79
CA SER A 141 -3.06 -2.46 -3.84
C SER A 141 -1.59 -2.83 -3.77
N PHE A 142 -1.08 -3.52 -4.79
CA PHE A 142 0.34 -3.82 -4.95
C PHE A 142 0.92 -3.02 -6.12
N HIS A 143 1.89 -2.15 -5.85
CA HIS A 143 2.38 -1.10 -6.77
C HIS A 143 1.26 -0.31 -7.48
N GLY A 144 0.18 0.00 -6.77
CA GLY A 144 -0.98 0.73 -7.31
C GLY A 144 -1.92 -0.13 -8.16
N ILE A 145 -1.65 -1.43 -8.31
CA ILE A 145 -2.50 -2.39 -9.02
C ILE A 145 -3.33 -3.17 -7.98
N PRO A 146 -4.67 -3.15 -8.08
CA PRO A 146 -5.51 -4.03 -7.27
C PRO A 146 -5.17 -5.50 -7.55
N ILE A 147 -4.83 -6.24 -6.51
CA ILE A 147 -4.51 -7.66 -6.58
C ILE A 147 -5.25 -8.41 -5.47
N THR A 148 -5.76 -9.59 -5.79
CA THR A 148 -6.47 -10.47 -4.85
C THR A 148 -5.54 -11.57 -4.33
N PRO A 149 -5.83 -12.18 -3.15
CA PRO A 149 -5.04 -13.32 -2.64
C PRO A 149 -4.84 -14.45 -3.65
N LYS A 150 -5.87 -14.75 -4.45
CA LYS A 150 -5.81 -15.75 -5.54
C LYS A 150 -4.83 -15.35 -6.65
N GLN A 151 -4.78 -14.07 -6.99
CA GLN A 151 -3.83 -13.57 -7.99
C GLN A 151 -2.39 -13.55 -7.47
N ILE A 152 -2.16 -13.29 -6.17
CA ILE A 152 -0.83 -13.47 -5.57
C ILE A 152 -0.41 -14.92 -5.71
N SER A 153 -1.26 -15.84 -5.24
CA SER A 153 -1.00 -17.27 -5.24
C SER A 153 -0.63 -17.77 -6.64
N PHE A 154 -1.44 -17.38 -7.63
CA PHE A 154 -1.23 -17.71 -9.02
C PHE A 154 0.11 -17.17 -9.53
N PHE A 155 0.40 -15.89 -9.28
CA PHE A 155 1.64 -15.26 -9.71
C PHE A 155 2.88 -15.91 -9.08
N LEU A 156 2.84 -16.18 -7.77
CA LEU A 156 3.96 -16.79 -7.06
C LEU A 156 4.26 -18.21 -7.53
N ASP A 157 3.25 -18.95 -7.97
CA ASP A 157 3.43 -20.33 -8.46
C ASP A 157 3.79 -20.36 -9.96
N ARG A 158 3.09 -19.59 -10.81
CA ARG A 158 3.29 -19.62 -12.27
C ARG A 158 4.43 -18.72 -12.74
N GLY A 159 4.90 -17.82 -11.89
CA GLY A 159 5.88 -16.79 -12.24
C GLY A 159 5.35 -15.74 -13.24
N SER A 160 4.05 -15.77 -13.57
CA SER A 160 3.43 -14.88 -14.55
C SER A 160 2.05 -14.42 -14.09
N LYS A 161 1.60 -13.29 -14.64
CA LYS A 161 0.30 -12.71 -14.29
C LYS A 161 -0.82 -13.54 -14.91
N ALA A 162 -1.87 -13.80 -14.12
CA ALA A 162 -3.07 -14.45 -14.59
C ALA A 162 -3.78 -13.69 -15.73
N THR A 163 -4.33 -14.44 -16.67
CA THR A 163 -5.23 -13.94 -17.71
C THR A 163 -6.65 -13.87 -17.16
N GLY A 164 -7.14 -12.64 -16.94
CA GLY A 164 -8.47 -12.38 -16.40
C GLY A 164 -8.66 -12.89 -14.96
N ASN A 165 -9.80 -13.53 -14.70
CA ASN A 165 -10.18 -13.93 -13.34
C ASN A 165 -9.54 -15.26 -12.91
N VAL A 166 -8.86 -15.23 -11.77
CA VAL A 166 -8.39 -16.44 -11.07
C VAL A 166 -9.52 -17.01 -10.21
N ARG A 167 -9.85 -18.28 -10.46
CA ARG A 167 -10.93 -18.99 -9.77
C ARG A 167 -10.41 -20.31 -9.20
N ARG A 168 -11.11 -20.82 -8.21
CA ARG A 168 -10.84 -22.14 -7.65
C ARG A 168 -11.21 -23.21 -8.68
N SER A 169 -10.40 -24.25 -8.75
CA SER A 169 -10.66 -25.43 -9.56
C SER A 169 -11.94 -26.12 -9.10
N PRO A 170 -12.79 -26.63 -10.02
CA PRO A 170 -13.99 -27.40 -9.66
C PRO A 170 -13.69 -28.58 -8.74
N GLU A 171 -12.50 -29.16 -8.83
CA GLU A 171 -12.04 -30.34 -8.08
C GLU A 171 -11.65 -30.00 -6.64
N CYS A 172 -11.52 -28.71 -6.28
CA CYS A 172 -11.16 -28.30 -4.93
C CYS A 172 -12.42 -28.01 -4.10
N PRO A 173 -12.72 -28.84 -3.06
CA PRO A 173 -13.97 -28.72 -2.30
C PRO A 173 -13.95 -27.56 -1.30
N VAL A 174 -12.77 -27.08 -0.90
CA VAL A 174 -12.60 -26.05 0.14
C VAL A 174 -12.88 -24.66 -0.43
N VAL A 175 -13.91 -23.99 0.05
CA VAL A 175 -14.44 -22.74 -0.56
C VAL A 175 -13.43 -21.60 -0.49
N GLU A 176 -12.82 -21.44 0.68
CA GLU A 176 -11.82 -20.43 1.03
C GLU A 176 -10.41 -20.77 0.53
N CYS A 177 -10.23 -21.90 -0.15
CA CYS A 177 -8.93 -22.33 -0.63
C CYS A 177 -8.38 -21.38 -1.70
N ILE A 178 -7.17 -20.92 -1.44
CA ILE A 178 -6.34 -20.12 -2.34
C ILE A 178 -5.03 -20.84 -2.68
N HIS A 179 -4.94 -22.15 -2.46
CA HIS A 179 -3.76 -22.94 -2.80
C HIS A 179 -3.49 -22.87 -4.32
N PRO A 180 -2.27 -22.58 -4.79
CA PRO A 180 -2.00 -22.30 -6.21
C PRO A 180 -2.38 -23.47 -7.15
N ARG A 181 -2.11 -24.71 -6.74
CA ARG A 181 -2.51 -25.92 -7.49
C ARG A 181 -4.03 -26.10 -7.65
N HIS A 182 -4.83 -25.40 -6.83
CA HIS A 182 -6.29 -25.44 -6.88
C HIS A 182 -6.87 -24.17 -7.51
N LEU A 183 -6.05 -23.37 -8.20
CA LEU A 183 -6.46 -22.15 -8.87
C LEU A 183 -6.20 -22.26 -10.36
N MET A 184 -7.12 -21.69 -11.13
CA MET A 184 -6.99 -21.53 -12.58
C MET A 184 -7.39 -20.12 -13.01
N ASP A 185 -6.69 -19.58 -14.00
CA ASP A 185 -7.07 -18.32 -14.63
C ASP A 185 -8.18 -18.52 -15.70
N THR A 186 -8.43 -17.52 -16.53
CA THR A 186 -9.44 -17.63 -17.60
C THR A 186 -9.00 -18.52 -18.73
N GLU A 187 -7.72 -18.50 -19.06
CA GLU A 187 -7.18 -19.22 -20.21
C GLU A 187 -7.03 -20.70 -19.90
N GLU A 188 -6.47 -21.05 -18.73
CA GLU A 188 -6.39 -22.44 -18.25
C GLU A 188 -7.78 -23.10 -18.21
N ARG A 189 -8.80 -22.35 -17.76
CA ARG A 189 -10.20 -22.83 -17.76
C ARG A 189 -10.75 -23.08 -19.17
N ARG A 190 -10.41 -22.22 -20.14
CA ARG A 190 -10.84 -22.40 -21.54
C ARG A 190 -10.19 -23.64 -22.15
N GLN A 191 -8.89 -23.80 -21.94
CA GLN A 191 -8.12 -24.94 -22.41
C GLN A 191 -8.65 -26.25 -21.83
N ARG A 192 -8.96 -26.29 -20.52
CA ARG A 192 -9.59 -27.44 -19.87
C ARG A 192 -10.92 -27.83 -20.55
N VAL A 193 -11.84 -26.89 -20.73
CA VAL A 193 -13.13 -27.18 -21.37
C VAL A 193 -12.96 -27.64 -22.82
N ALA A 194 -12.02 -27.05 -23.56
CA ALA A 194 -11.71 -27.48 -24.93
C ALA A 194 -11.17 -28.92 -24.95
N ALA A 195 -10.26 -29.26 -24.03
CA ALA A 195 -9.72 -30.61 -23.89
C ALA A 195 -10.79 -31.63 -23.51
N GLU A 196 -11.68 -31.30 -22.57
CA GLU A 196 -12.82 -32.16 -22.19
C GLU A 196 -13.75 -32.44 -23.38
N ARG A 197 -14.06 -31.41 -24.19
CA ARG A 197 -14.88 -31.56 -25.40
C ARG A 197 -14.20 -32.45 -26.44
N ALA A 198 -12.89 -32.26 -26.65
CA ALA A 198 -12.11 -33.07 -27.59
C ALA A 198 -12.07 -34.54 -27.16
N ALA A 199 -11.80 -34.81 -25.87
CA ALA A 199 -11.77 -36.17 -25.32
C ALA A 199 -13.11 -36.89 -25.46
N ARG A 200 -14.23 -36.18 -25.22
CA ARG A 200 -15.57 -36.74 -25.41
C ARG A 200 -15.84 -37.07 -26.88
N ALA A 201 -15.48 -36.18 -27.80
CA ALA A 201 -15.64 -36.44 -29.23
C ALA A 201 -14.86 -37.68 -29.70
N VAL A 202 -13.64 -37.89 -29.19
CA VAL A 202 -12.85 -39.11 -29.46
C VAL A 202 -13.54 -40.35 -28.89
N THR A 203 -14.08 -40.26 -27.67
CA THR A 203 -14.79 -41.38 -27.03
C THR A 203 -16.04 -41.76 -27.81
N ASP A 204 -16.81 -40.78 -28.28
CA ASP A 204 -18.02 -40.98 -29.08
C ASP A 204 -17.69 -41.61 -30.45
N GLN A 205 -16.54 -41.25 -31.06
CA GLN A 205 -16.06 -41.86 -32.30
C GLN A 205 -15.64 -43.32 -32.15
N LEU A 206 -15.06 -43.71 -31.00
CA LEU A 206 -14.66 -45.09 -30.73
C LEU A 206 -15.84 -45.99 -30.36
N ALA A 207 -16.96 -45.40 -29.94
CA ALA A 207 -18.19 -46.12 -29.57
C ALA A 207 -19.16 -46.33 -30.75
N ALA A 208 -18.87 -45.75 -31.92
CA ALA A 208 -19.66 -45.85 -33.15
C ALA A 208 -19.05 -46.89 -34.11
#